data_AF-A0A383XPG6-F1
#
_entry.id   AF-A0A383XPG6-F1
#
_cell.length_a   1.000
_cell.length_b   1.000
_cell.length_c   1.000
_cell.angle_alpha   90.00
_cell.angle_beta   90.00
_cell.angle_gamma   90.00
#
_symmetry.space_group_name_H-M   'P 1'
#
loop_
_entity.id
_entity.type
_entity.pdbx_description
1 polymer ?
#
loop_
_entity_poly.entity_id
_entity_poly.type
_entity_poly.pdbx_seq_one_letter_code
_entity_poly.pdbx_strand_id
1 'polypeptide(L)' 'VREATYWWMIEYNEERPHDALGNMTPAEARLLAARNSTFELSP' A
#
# COMPACT_ATOMS: atom_id res chain seq x y z
N VAL A 1 8.58 21.57 3.77
CA VAL A 1 8.93 20.21 3.27
C VAL A 1 8.17 19.12 4.02
N ARG A 2 8.25 19.02 5.36
CA ARG A 2 7.55 17.98 6.15
C ARG A 2 6.05 17.84 5.85
N GLU A 3 5.29 18.94 5.85
CA GLU A 3 3.85 18.88 5.58
C GLU A 3 3.54 18.41 4.16
N ALA A 4 4.29 18.86 3.16
CA ALA A 4 4.14 18.39 1.78
C ALA A 4 4.46 16.90 1.65
N THR A 5 5.50 16.42 2.35
CA THR A 5 5.83 14.99 2.40
C THR A 5 4.75 14.18 3.10
N TYR A 6 4.13 14.71 4.15
CA TYR A 6 3.00 14.07 4.85
C TYR A 6 1.83 13.84 3.91
N TRP A 7 1.38 14.88 3.20
CA TRP A 7 0.28 14.76 2.25
C TRP A 7 0.63 13.85 1.08
N TRP A 8 1.85 13.94 0.56
CA TRP A 8 2.31 13.03 -0.50
C TRP A 8 2.28 11.56 -0.06
N MET A 9 2.66 11.26 1.19
CA MET A 9 2.62 9.89 1.70
C MET A 9 1.19 9.35 1.79
N ILE A 10 0.22 10.18 2.19
CA ILE A 10 -1.19 9.78 2.25
C ILE A 10 -1.70 9.54 0.83
N GLU A 11 -1.56 10.52 -0.06
CA GLU A 11 -2.04 10.43 -1.44
C GLU A 11 -1.47 9.19 -2.13
N TYR A 12 -0.16 8.96 -2.04
CA TYR A 12 0.50 7.84 -2.68
C TYR A 12 0.04 6.49 -2.12
N ASN A 13 -0.04 6.33 -0.80
CA ASN A 13 -0.30 5.02 -0.20
C ASN A 13 -1.79 4.67 -0.12
N GLU A 14 -2.67 5.66 0.02
CA GLU A 14 -4.06 5.44 0.42
C GLU A 14 -5.08 5.92 -0.62
N GLU A 15 -4.75 6.88 -1.49
CA GLU A 15 -5.73 7.51 -2.39
C GLU A 15 -5.45 7.24 -3.88
N ARG A 16 -4.18 7.14 -4.27
CA ARG A 16 -3.78 7.06 -5.67
C ARG A 16 -3.85 5.62 -6.19
N PRO A 17 -4.66 5.32 -7.22
CA PRO A 17 -4.62 4.04 -7.90
C PRO A 17 -3.34 3.91 -8.73
N HIS A 18 -2.77 2.71 -8.76
CA HIS A 18 -1.55 2.41 -9.50
C HIS A 18 -1.80 1.32 -10.54
N ASP A 19 -1.53 1.60 -11.81
CA ASP A 19 -1.70 0.65 -12.92
C ASP A 19 -0.96 -0.67 -12.68
N ALA A 20 0.25 -0.61 -12.10
CA ALA A 20 1.06 -1.78 -11.75
C ALA A 20 0.41 -2.68 -10.67
N LEU A 21 -0.53 -2.13 -9.90
CA LEU A 21 -1.31 -2.86 -8.90
C LEU A 21 -2.73 -3.16 -9.41
N GLY A 22 -2.99 -3.08 -10.72
CA GLY A 22 -4.33 -3.29 -11.27
C GLY A 22 -5.31 -2.20 -10.84
N ASN A 23 -4.86 -0.95 -10.79
CA ASN A 23 -5.61 0.24 -10.36
C ASN A 23 -5.98 0.27 -8.86
N MET A 24 -5.31 -0.54 -8.04
CA MET A 24 -5.43 -0.46 -6.58
C MET A 24 -4.46 0.54 -5.98
N THR A 25 -4.76 1.00 -4.77
CA THR A 25 -3.79 1.72 -3.94
C THR A 25 -2.81 0.75 -3.27
N PRO A 26 -1.61 1.21 -2.85
CA PRO A 26 -0.67 0.38 -2.12
C PRO A 26 -1.26 -0.22 -0.83
N ALA A 27 -2.16 0.49 -0.14
CA ALA A 27 -2.86 -0.03 1.04
C ALA A 27 -3.78 -1.20 0.69
N GLU A 28 -4.57 -1.08 -0.37
CA GLU A 28 -5.48 -2.15 -0.85
C GLU A 28 -4.70 -3.40 -1.27
N ALA A 29 -3.61 -3.23 -2.02
CA ALA A 29 -2.76 -4.34 -2.45
C ALA A 29 -2.16 -5.11 -1.27
N ARG A 30 -1.76 -4.42 -0.19
CA ARG A 30 -1.27 -5.07 1.05
C ARG A 30 -2.35 -5.93 1.70
N LEU A 31 -3.60 -5.47 1.76
CA LEU A 31 -4.71 -6.24 2.35
C LEU A 31 -5.03 -7.50 1.55
N LEU A 32 -4.80 -7.50 0.24
CA LEU A 32 -4.91 -8.71 -0.58
C LEU A 32 -3.71 -9.65 -0.38
N ALA A 33 -2.49 -9.13 -0.34
CA ALA A 33 -1.28 -9.93 -0.14
C ALA A 33 -1.21 -10.57 1.26
N ALA A 34 -1.64 -9.85 2.30
CA ALA A 34 -1.70 -10.38 3.67
C ALA A 34 -2.62 -11.60 3.80
N ARG A 35 -3.63 -11.73 2.93
CA ARG A 35 -4.52 -12.89 2.86
C ARG A 35 -3.91 -14.09 2.11
N ASN A 36 -2.76 -13.92 1.47
CA ASN A 36 -2.12 -14.94 0.62
C ASN A 36 -0.71 -15.34 1.09
N SER A 37 -0.23 -14.85 2.23
CA SER A 37 1.05 -15.29 2.78
C SER A 37 0.88 -16.68 3.43
N THR A 38 1.52 -17.70 2.84
CA THR A 38 1.64 -19.05 3.42
C THR A 38 2.93 -19.21 4.25
N PHE A 39 3.76 -18.17 4.34
CA PHE A 39 4.93 -18.17 5.20
C PHE A 39 4.51 -17.94 6.66
N GLU A 40 4.75 -18.95 7.49
CA GLU A 40 4.70 -18.82 8.95
C GLU A 40 5.70 -17.75 9.40
N LEU A 41 5.28 -16.89 10.32
CA LEU A 41 6.21 -15.96 10.97
C LEU A 41 7.24 -16.79 11.75
N SER A 42 8.53 -16.51 11.54
CA SER A 42 9.58 -17.12 12.36
C SER A 42 9.41 -16.68 13.82
N PRO A 43 9.73 -17.56 14.80
CA PRO A 43 9.55 -17.26 16.23
C PRO A 43 10.25 -15.99 16.72
#